data_AF-A0A3D0NU54-F1
#
_entry.id   AF-A0A3D0NU54-F1
#
_cell.length_a   1.000
_cell.length_b   1.000
_cell.length_c   1.000
_cell.angle_alpha   90.00
_cell.angle_beta   90.00
_cell.angle_gamma   90.00
#
_symmetry.space_group_name_H-M   'P 1'
#
loop_
_entity.id
_entity.type
_entity.pdbx_description
1 polymer ?
#
loop_
_entity_poly.entity_id
_entity_poly.type
_entity_poly.pdbx_seq_one_letter_code
_entity_poly.pdbx_strand_id
1 'polypeptide(L)'
;MKNYTFLGRSDGRRFCIEGIDVFANKWQSLGVCDIVLDPLDKRPYSFSVYQIVTNSRTITFAAGHFRDDQWGFYQLSDTND
;
A
#
# COMPACT_ATOMS: atom_id res chain seq x y z
N MET A 1 -8.27 -3.60 15.11
CA MET A 1 -7.19 -4.15 14.27
C MET A 1 -7.20 -3.35 12.98
N LYS A 2 -6.06 -2.82 12.54
CA LYS A 2 -6.00 -2.15 11.24
C LYS A 2 -6.32 -3.18 10.15
N ASN A 3 -7.34 -2.93 9.35
CA ASN A 3 -7.68 -3.79 8.24
C ASN A 3 -6.95 -3.32 6.99
N TYR A 4 -6.12 -4.21 6.45
CA TYR A 4 -5.42 -4.00 5.20
C TYR A 4 -6.16 -4.72 4.08
N THR A 5 -6.66 -3.94 3.12
CA THR A 5 -7.28 -4.48 1.92
C THR A 5 -6.22 -4.57 0.83
N PHE A 6 -5.97 -5.78 0.34
CA PHE A 6 -5.06 -5.98 -0.79
C PHE A 6 -5.65 -5.32 -2.04
N LEU A 7 -4.94 -4.33 -2.58
CA LEU A 7 -5.36 -3.64 -3.80
C LEU A 7 -4.86 -4.33 -5.06
N GLY A 8 -3.64 -4.86 -5.02
CA GLY A 8 -3.02 -5.45 -6.20
C GLY A 8 -1.51 -5.52 -6.14
N ARG A 9 -0.95 -6.06 -7.22
CA ARG A 9 0.49 -6.11 -7.50
C ARG A 9 0.79 -5.29 -8.75
N SER A 10 1.96 -4.66 -8.80
CA SER A 10 2.47 -3.94 -9.97
C SER A 10 3.95 -4.27 -10.18
N ASP A 11 4.39 -4.25 -11.42
CA ASP A 11 5.79 -4.41 -11.81
C ASP A 11 6.62 -3.11 -11.67
N GLY A 12 6.08 -2.10 -10.98
CA GLY A 12 6.78 -0.83 -10.76
C GLY A 12 6.50 0.25 -11.81
N ARG A 13 5.66 -0.03 -12.83
CA ARG A 13 5.40 0.92 -13.92
C ARG A 13 4.30 1.92 -13.59
N ARG A 14 3.16 1.41 -13.14
CA ARG A 14 1.96 2.21 -12.90
C ARG A 14 1.01 1.48 -11.98
N PHE A 15 0.45 2.20 -11.01
CA PHE A 15 -0.57 1.68 -10.12
C PHE A 15 -1.42 2.82 -9.58
N CYS A 16 -2.73 2.70 -9.70
CA CYS A 16 -3.65 3.74 -9.31
C CYS A 16 -4.44 3.31 -8.07
N ILE A 17 -4.29 4.05 -6.98
CA ILE A 17 -5.07 3.87 -5.76
C ILE A 17 -6.15 4.94 -5.74
N GLU A 18 -7.41 4.51 -5.80
CA GLU A 18 -8.58 5.38 -5.89
C GLU A 18 -8.54 6.40 -7.05
N GLY A 19 -7.67 6.23 -8.04
CA GLY A 19 -7.43 7.19 -9.13
C GLY A 19 -6.20 8.09 -8.96
N ILE A 20 -5.43 7.95 -7.88
CA ILE A 20 -4.10 8.56 -7.73
C ILE A 20 -3.04 7.56 -8.20
N ASP A 21 -2.21 7.97 -9.16
CA ASP A 21 -1.07 7.19 -9.60
C ASP A 21 0.05 7.24 -8.56
N VAL A 22 0.31 6.13 -7.87
CA VAL A 22 1.28 6.10 -6.79
C VAL A 22 2.70 6.33 -7.30
N PHE A 23 3.06 5.80 -8.47
CA PHE A 23 4.42 5.94 -9.01
C PHE A 23 4.69 7.34 -9.55
N ALA A 24 3.66 8.07 -9.95
CA ALA A 24 3.78 9.47 -10.36
C ALA A 24 3.93 10.45 -9.18
N ASN A 25 3.64 10.01 -7.95
CA ASN A 25 3.63 10.85 -6.75
C ASN A 25 4.75 10.48 -5.78
N LYS A 26 5.18 11.44 -4.95
CA LYS A 26 6.16 11.17 -3.89
C LYS A 26 5.51 10.48 -2.70
N TRP A 27 6.15 9.40 -2.24
CA TRP A 27 5.71 8.65 -1.07
C TRP A 27 6.36 9.23 0.17
N GLN A 28 5.54 9.58 1.16
CA GLN A 28 6.02 10.01 2.46
C GLN A 28 5.95 8.82 3.41
N SER A 29 7.09 8.35 3.88
CA SER A 29 7.16 7.28 4.88
C SER A 29 6.60 7.78 6.20
N LEU A 30 5.64 7.05 6.78
CA LEU A 30 5.12 7.37 8.12
C LEU A 30 6.00 6.82 9.26
N GLY A 31 7.08 6.11 8.93
CA GLY A 31 7.97 5.49 9.91
C GLY A 31 7.33 4.31 10.66
N VAL A 32 6.18 3.85 10.21
CA VAL A 32 5.47 2.69 10.75
C VAL A 32 5.51 1.55 9.73
N CYS A 33 5.67 0.33 10.24
CA CYS A 33 5.57 -0.89 9.46
C CYS A 33 4.38 -1.69 10.02
N ASP A 34 3.59 -2.25 9.12
CA ASP A 34 2.44 -3.07 9.47
C ASP A 34 2.55 -4.43 8.80
N ILE A 35 1.98 -5.44 9.46
CA ILE A 35 2.01 -6.82 8.95
C ILE A 35 0.80 -7.02 8.05
N VAL A 36 1.06 -7.23 6.76
CA VAL A 36 0.06 -7.54 5.75
C VAL A 36 0.16 -9.01 5.34
N LEU A 37 -0.97 -9.62 4.99
CA LEU A 37 -1.01 -11.02 4.55
C LEU A 37 -1.08 -11.09 3.03
N ASP A 38 -0.23 -11.93 2.44
CA ASP A 38 -0.30 -12.21 1.02
C ASP A 38 -1.67 -12.83 0.67
N PRO A 39 -2.37 -12.33 -0.37
CA PRO A 39 -3.69 -12.82 -0.70
C PRO A 39 -3.72 -14.29 -1.14
N LEU A 40 -2.65 -14.79 -1.78
CA LEU A 40 -2.52 -16.17 -2.28
C LEU A 40 -2.17 -17.14 -1.16
N ASP A 41 -1.04 -16.92 -0.49
CA ASP A 41 -0.47 -17.89 0.45
C ASP A 41 -0.76 -17.54 1.93
N LYS A 42 -1.44 -16.42 2.20
CA LYS A 42 -1.68 -15.88 3.56
C LYS A 42 -0.39 -15.71 4.38
N ARG A 43 0.74 -15.57 3.71
CA ARG A 43 2.05 -15.36 4.35
C ARG A 43 2.13 -13.94 4.89
N PRO A 44 2.61 -13.73 6.13
CA PRO A 44 2.81 -12.41 6.68
C PRO A 44 4.04 -11.73 6.06
N TYR A 45 3.85 -10.49 5.64
CA TYR A 45 4.89 -9.59 5.16
C TYR A 45 4.87 -8.31 5.99
N SER A 46 6.04 -7.83 6.40
CA SER A 46 6.17 -6.54 7.08
C SER A 46 6.42 -5.47 6.04
N PHE A 47 5.40 -4.67 5.74
CA PHE A 47 5.48 -3.58 4.77
C PHE A 47 5.45 -2.24 5.48
N SER A 48 6.25 -1.30 4.98
CA SER A 48 6.25 0.07 5.46
C SER A 48 4.99 0.78 4.97
N VAL A 49 4.42 1.60 5.84
CA VAL A 49 3.26 2.42 5.52
C VAL A 49 3.74 3.76 4.99
N TYR A 50 3.17 4.12 3.85
CA TYR A 50 3.42 5.37 3.17
C TYR A 50 2.10 6.14 3.05
N GLN A 51 2.23 7.45 2.95
CA GLN A 51 1.14 8.32 2.54
C GLN A 51 1.53 9.12 1.30
N ILE A 52 0.54 9.37 0.46
CA ILE A 52 0.63 10.36 -0.61
C ILE A 52 -0.38 11.45 -0.29
N VAL A 53 0.12 12.67 -0.14
CA VAL A 53 -0.69 13.88 0.04
C VAL A 53 -0.79 14.57 -1.32
N THR A 54 -2.00 14.63 -1.86
CA THR A 54 -2.31 15.41 -3.07
C THR A 54 -3.22 16.58 -2.71
N ASN A 55 -3.33 17.58 -3.58
CA ASN A 55 -4.25 18.71 -3.37
C ASN A 55 -5.72 18.27 -3.22
N SER A 56 -6.09 17.10 -3.76
CA SER A 56 -7.47 16.62 -3.71
C SER A 56 -7.76 15.73 -2.51
N ARG A 57 -6.77 14.95 -2.04
CA ARG A 57 -6.92 13.96 -0.95
C ARG A 57 -5.57 13.41 -0.49
N THR A 58 -5.59 12.81 0.69
CA THR A 58 -4.50 12.03 1.24
C THR A 58 -4.87 10.56 1.21
N ILE A 59 -4.01 9.73 0.62
CA ILE A 59 -4.17 8.27 0.66
C ILE A 59 -3.04 7.67 1.50
N THR A 60 -3.39 6.70 2.34
CA THR A 60 -2.46 5.95 3.19
C THR A 60 -2.50 4.49 2.78
N PHE A 61 -1.34 3.93 2.47
CA PHE A 61 -1.21 2.57 1.97
C PHE A 61 0.10 1.94 2.45
N ALA A 62 0.09 0.62 2.65
CA ALA A 62 1.31 -0.14 2.85
C ALA A 62 1.82 -0.61 1.49
N ALA A 63 3.12 -0.42 1.26
CA ALA A 63 3.77 -0.85 0.03
C ALA A 63 5.13 -1.50 0.32
N GLY A 64 5.47 -2.49 -0.47
CA GLY A 64 6.76 -3.19 -0.40
C GLY A 64 6.95 -4.12 -1.58
N HIS A 65 8.19 -4.59 -1.76
CA HIS A 65 8.49 -5.61 -2.75
C HIS A 65 8.18 -7.00 -2.20
N PHE A 66 7.50 -7.81 -3.00
CA PHE A 66 7.44 -9.24 -2.81
C PHE A 66 8.73 -9.92 -3.28
N ARG A 67 8.82 -11.23 -3.07
CA ARG A 67 9.98 -12.04 -3.51
C ARG A 67 10.15 -12.12 -5.03
N ASP A 68 9.10 -11.82 -5.78
CA ASP A 68 9.06 -11.87 -7.24
C ASP A 68 9.43 -10.51 -7.88
N ASP A 69 10.05 -9.59 -7.13
CA ASP A 69 10.35 -8.21 -7.56
C ASP A 69 9.10 -7.35 -7.89
N GLN A 70 7.90 -7.89 -7.62
CA GLN A 70 6.65 -7.15 -7.77
C GLN A 70 6.35 -6.31 -6.53
N TRP A 71 5.86 -5.09 -6.75
CA TRP A 71 5.31 -4.25 -5.69
C TRP A 71 3.95 -4.76 -5.25
N GLY A 72 3.76 -4.93 -3.94
CA GLY A 72 2.45 -5.15 -3.32
C GLY A 72 1.89 -3.88 -2.73
N PHE A 73 0.60 -3.63 -2.99
CA PHE A 73 -0.11 -2.47 -2.46
C PHE A 73 -1.30 -2.89 -1.61
N TYR A 74 -1.39 -2.30 -0.42
CA TYR A 74 -2.47 -2.53 0.52
C TYR A 74 -3.03 -1.21 1.00
N GLN A 75 -4.34 -1.04 0.91
CA GLN A 75 -5.02 0.13 1.46
C GLN A 75 -5.30 -0.10 2.93
N LEU A 76 -4.95 0.90 3.74
CA LEU A 76 -5.42 0.94 5.12
C LEU A 76 -6.89 1.38 5.09
N SER A 77 -7.80 0.47 5.41
CA SER A 77 -9.19 0.79 5.66
C SER A 77 -9.32 1.14 7.14
N ASP A 78 -9.24 2.43 7.45
CA ASP A 78 -9.59 2.92 8.78
C ASP A 78 -11.12 2.87 8.87
N THR A 79 -11.65 1.73 9.34
CA THR A 79 -13.06 1.66 9.72
C THR A 79 -13.23 2.48 10.99
N ASN A 80 -13.45 3.78 10.85
CA ASN A 80 -14.14 4.54 11.88
C ASN A 80 -15.59 4.05 11.86
N ASP A 81 -15.88 3.12 12.78
CA ASP A 81 -17.22 2.78 13.23
C ASP A 81 -17.80 3.94 14.04
#